data_AF-A0A556TRA3-F1
#
_entry.id   AF-A0A556TRA3-F1
#
_cell.length_a   1.000
_cell.length_b   1.000
_cell.length_c   1.000
_cell.angle_alpha   90.00
_cell.angle_beta   90.00
_cell.angle_gamma   90.00
#
_symmetry.space_group_name_H-M   'P 1'
#
loop_
_entity.id
_entity.type
_entity.pdbx_description
1 polymer ?
#
loop_
_entity_poly.entity_id
_entity_poly.type
_entity_poly.pdbx_seq_one_letter_code
_entity_poly.pdbx_strand_id
1 'polypeptide(L)'
;MGSLASRGLKEKGEDAVPGGDETIYDRDMQWLAQSDVVVAEVTQPSFGVGYEIGQAMAMKKKTLCLFRPSSGRVLSSMVNRAKGKLGSSVFQVQDYEEEDVEGILENYFGELAKN
;
A
#
# COMPACT_ATOMS: atom_id res chain seq x y z
N MET A 1 -25.01 14.17 4.41
CA MET A 1 -24.82 12.92 3.63
C MET A 1 -23.49 12.32 4.05
N GLY A 2 -23.34 11.19 4.74
CA GLY A 2 -24.20 10.14 5.27
C GLY A 2 -23.20 9.12 5.87
N SER A 3 -23.34 8.83 7.17
CA SER A 3 -22.39 8.10 8.02
C SER A 3 -22.27 6.61 7.68
N LEU A 4 -21.07 6.03 7.79
CA LEU A 4 -20.82 4.61 8.11
C LEU A 4 -19.42 4.46 8.76
N ALA A 5 -19.26 4.98 9.99
CA ALA A 5 -18.19 4.52 10.87
C ALA A 5 -18.67 3.23 11.55
N SER A 6 -18.20 2.09 11.07
CA SER A 6 -18.45 0.78 11.69
C SER A 6 -17.95 0.78 13.13
N ARG A 7 -18.89 0.70 14.07
CA ARG A 7 -18.65 0.40 15.48
C ARG A 7 -17.91 -0.94 15.60
N GLY A 8 -16.70 -0.95 16.15
CA GLY A 8 -16.13 -2.18 16.70
C GLY A 8 -14.67 -2.52 16.40
N LEU A 9 -13.80 -1.55 16.07
CA LEU A 9 -12.35 -1.78 16.08
C LEU A 9 -11.70 -0.80 17.07
N LYS A 10 -11.21 -1.32 18.20
CA LYS A 10 -10.12 -0.65 18.91
C LYS A 10 -8.83 -1.09 18.21
N GLU A 11 -8.52 -0.45 17.10
CA GLU A 11 -7.16 -0.40 16.57
C GLU A 11 -6.41 0.61 17.45
N LYS A 12 -5.60 0.10 18.36
CA LYS A 12 -4.62 0.96 19.03
C LYS A 12 -3.51 1.18 18.00
N GLY A 13 -3.46 2.36 17.38
CA GLY A 13 -2.40 2.74 16.46
C GLY A 13 -1.09 2.94 17.21
N GLU A 14 -0.14 3.66 16.60
CA GLU A 14 1.10 4.08 17.27
C GLU A 14 0.86 5.17 18.34
N ASP A 15 -0.15 5.02 19.20
CA ASP A 15 -0.60 5.97 20.23
C ASP A 15 0.44 6.22 21.36
N ALA A 16 1.68 5.76 21.20
CA ALA A 16 2.73 5.79 22.22
C ALA A 16 4.07 6.39 21.75
N VAL A 17 4.12 7.05 20.58
CA VAL A 17 5.37 7.71 20.12
C VAL A 17 5.51 9.09 20.79
N PRO A 18 6.66 9.40 21.42
CA PRO A 18 6.96 10.77 21.86
C PRO A 18 6.99 11.69 20.64
N GLY A 19 6.04 12.63 20.56
CA GLY A 19 5.90 13.56 19.42
C GLY A 19 4.54 13.52 18.71
N GLY A 20 3.68 12.54 19.02
CA GLY A 20 2.31 12.48 18.52
C GLY A 20 2.18 12.31 17.00
N ASP A 21 0.98 12.57 16.48
CA ASP A 21 0.61 12.32 15.07
C ASP A 21 1.50 13.04 14.05
N GLU A 22 1.97 14.25 14.34
CA GLU A 22 2.83 15.04 13.45
C GLU A 22 4.18 14.35 13.24
N THR A 23 4.78 13.82 14.31
CA THR A 23 6.07 13.12 14.23
C THR A 23 5.95 11.81 13.44
N ILE A 24 4.84 11.09 13.61
CA ILE A 24 4.55 9.87 12.84
C ILE A 24 4.41 10.21 11.36
N TYR A 25 3.60 11.21 11.04
CA TYR A 25 3.38 11.66 9.67
C TYR A 25 4.69 12.07 8.97
N ASP A 26 5.49 12.92 9.60
CA ASP A 26 6.74 13.43 8.99
C ASP A 26 7.75 12.31 8.76
N ARG A 27 7.90 11.40 9.73
CA ARG A 27 8.77 10.24 9.61
C ARG A 27 8.34 9.32 8.47
N ASP A 28 7.05 8.99 8.40
CA ASP A 28 6.54 8.07 7.40
C ASP A 28 6.63 8.68 5.99
N MET A 29 6.37 9.98 5.85
CA MET A 29 6.58 10.71 4.60
C MET A 29 8.07 10.80 4.21
N GLN A 30 8.97 10.94 5.19
CA GLN A 30 10.41 10.91 4.93
C GLN A 30 10.87 9.54 4.43
N TRP A 31 10.42 8.45 5.05
CA TRP A 31 10.71 7.08 4.59
C TRP A 31 10.17 6.83 3.19
N LEU A 32 8.96 7.28 2.91
CA LEU A 32 8.35 7.19 1.58
C LEU A 32 9.15 7.96 0.53
N ALA A 33 9.67 9.14 0.88
CA ALA A 33 10.49 9.94 -0.01
C ALA A 33 11.87 9.30 -0.27
N GLN A 34 12.44 8.60 0.72
CA GLN A 34 13.75 7.95 0.63
C GLN A 34 13.71 6.58 -0.04
N SER A 35 12.55 5.90 -0.06
CA SER A 35 12.44 4.57 -0.64
C SER A 35 12.60 4.59 -2.17
N ASP A 36 13.19 3.53 -2.72
CA ASP A 36 13.21 3.31 -4.17
C ASP A 36 11.88 2.76 -4.67
N VAL A 37 11.26 1.92 -3.85
CA VAL A 37 10.00 1.24 -4.14
C VAL A 37 9.11 1.17 -2.90
N VAL A 38 7.82 1.01 -3.13
CA VAL A 38 6.79 0.86 -2.09
C VAL A 38 6.06 -0.46 -2.33
N VAL A 39 5.91 -1.27 -1.29
CA VAL A 39 5.09 -2.48 -1.32
C VAL A 39 3.94 -2.28 -0.32
N ALA A 40 2.70 -2.48 -0.77
CA ALA A 40 1.51 -2.28 0.06
C ALA A 40 0.59 -3.49 0.00
N GLU A 41 0.20 -4.02 1.16
CA GLU A 41 -0.87 -5.02 1.28
C GLU A 41 -2.20 -4.26 1.30
N VAL A 42 -3.08 -4.55 0.32
CA VAL A 42 -4.31 -3.79 0.07
C VAL A 42 -5.58 -4.65 0.16
N THR A 43 -5.49 -5.81 0.81
CA THR A 43 -6.65 -6.69 1.03
C THR A 43 -7.65 -6.04 1.98
N GLN A 44 -7.15 -5.44 3.05
CA GLN A 44 -7.95 -4.69 4.00
C GLN A 44 -7.97 -3.20 3.60
N PRO A 45 -9.15 -2.60 3.37
CA PRO A 45 -9.23 -1.16 3.14
C PRO A 45 -8.65 -0.38 4.31
N SER A 46 -7.69 0.50 4.03
CA SER A 46 -7.05 1.40 5.00
C SER A 46 -6.88 2.78 4.38
N PHE A 47 -7.31 3.83 5.11
CA PHE A 47 -7.15 5.20 4.67
C PHE A 47 -5.68 5.63 4.69
N GLY A 48 -4.92 5.21 5.71
CA GLY A 48 -3.49 5.48 5.82
C GLY A 48 -2.71 4.88 4.64
N VAL A 49 -2.90 3.58 4.37
CA VAL A 49 -2.26 2.91 3.23
C VAL A 49 -2.68 3.54 1.90
N GLY A 50 -3.96 3.89 1.74
CA GLY A 50 -4.44 4.58 0.55
C GLY A 50 -3.81 5.97 0.37
N TYR A 51 -3.59 6.71 1.47
CA TYR A 51 -2.92 8.00 1.48
C TYR A 51 -1.44 7.85 1.07
N GLU A 52 -0.72 6.90 1.66
CA GLU A 52 0.69 6.62 1.35
C GLU A 52 0.88 6.18 -0.11
N ILE A 53 0.00 5.33 -0.64
CA ILE A 53 0.02 4.95 -2.06
C ILE A 53 -0.16 6.18 -2.95
N GLY A 54 -1.10 7.07 -2.62
CA GLY A 54 -1.31 8.31 -3.36
C GLY A 54 -0.08 9.21 -3.37
N GLN A 55 0.58 9.35 -2.22
CA GLN A 55 1.83 10.12 -2.07
C GLN A 55 2.99 9.48 -2.84
N ALA A 56 3.15 8.16 -2.75
CA ALA A 56 4.17 7.40 -3.47
C ALA A 56 4.03 7.60 -4.99
N MET A 57 2.79 7.55 -5.49
CA MET A 57 2.49 7.80 -6.90
C MET A 57 2.81 9.24 -7.32
N ALA A 58 2.49 10.23 -6.48
CA ALA A 58 2.84 11.63 -6.75
C ALA A 58 4.36 11.85 -6.79
N MET A 59 5.10 11.13 -5.95
CA MET A 59 6.56 11.08 -5.94
C MET A 59 7.17 10.20 -7.05
N LYS A 60 6.33 9.58 -7.90
CA LYS A 60 6.72 8.66 -8.99
C LYS A 60 7.53 7.45 -8.50
N LYS A 61 7.29 7.01 -7.27
CA LYS A 61 7.87 5.77 -6.73
C LYS A 61 7.26 4.58 -7.46
N LYS A 62 8.06 3.51 -7.62
CA LYS A 62 7.52 2.24 -8.10
C LYS A 62 6.73 1.62 -6.96
N THR A 63 5.50 1.21 -7.22
CA THR A 63 4.60 0.68 -6.19
C THR A 63 4.06 -0.67 -6.60
N LEU A 64 4.22 -1.66 -5.72
CA LEU A 64 3.62 -2.99 -5.82
C LEU A 64 2.50 -3.09 -4.77
N CYS A 65 1.27 -3.32 -5.21
CA CYS A 65 0.15 -3.63 -4.33
C CYS A 65 -0.12 -5.15 -4.35
N LEU A 66 -0.26 -5.73 -3.17
CA LEU A 66 -0.58 -7.14 -2.97
C LEU A 66 -2.02 -7.26 -2.48
N PHE A 67 -2.84 -8.03 -3.19
CA PHE A 67 -4.23 -8.26 -2.84
C PHE A 67 -4.49 -9.76 -2.67
N ARG A 68 -5.22 -10.17 -1.64
CA ARG A 68 -5.55 -11.57 -1.37
C ARG A 68 -7.01 -11.87 -1.72
N PRO A 69 -7.31 -12.47 -2.88
CA PRO A 69 -8.68 -12.76 -3.29
C PRO A 69 -9.38 -13.76 -2.36
N SER A 70 -8.64 -14.71 -1.77
CA SER A 70 -9.18 -15.72 -0.84
C SER A 70 -9.78 -15.12 0.44
N SER A 71 -9.49 -13.85 0.74
CA SER A 71 -10.11 -13.12 1.86
C SER A 71 -11.63 -12.91 1.71
N GLY A 72 -12.18 -13.13 0.52
CA GLY A 72 -13.59 -12.83 0.19
C GLY A 72 -13.89 -11.34 0.06
N ARG A 73 -12.86 -10.49 0.15
CA ARG A 73 -12.98 -9.04 -0.07
C ARG A 73 -12.90 -8.71 -1.54
N VAL A 74 -13.27 -7.47 -1.87
CA VAL A 74 -13.17 -6.92 -3.22
C VAL A 74 -12.13 -5.82 -3.21
N LEU A 75 -11.17 -5.91 -4.13
CA LEU A 75 -10.17 -4.87 -4.32
C LEU A 75 -10.84 -3.53 -4.68
N SER A 76 -10.33 -2.43 -4.11
CA SER A 76 -10.80 -1.08 -4.43
C SER A 76 -10.76 -0.81 -5.94
N SER A 77 -11.87 -0.33 -6.50
CA SER A 77 -11.95 0.10 -7.90
C SER A 77 -10.91 1.15 -8.26
N MET A 78 -10.51 2.00 -7.31
CA MET A 78 -9.46 3.00 -7.50
C MET A 78 -8.09 2.34 -7.74
N VAL A 79 -7.72 1.39 -6.88
CA VAL A 79 -6.45 0.64 -6.98
C VAL A 79 -6.45 -0.24 -8.23
N ASN A 80 -7.55 -0.96 -8.47
CA ASN A 80 -7.69 -1.81 -9.65
C ASN A 80 -7.60 -0.99 -10.96
N ARG A 81 -8.23 0.19 -11.01
CA ARG A 81 -8.18 1.04 -12.21
C ARG A 81 -6.83 1.73 -12.38
N ALA A 82 -6.10 1.99 -11.31
CA ALA A 82 -4.75 2.56 -11.36
C ALA A 82 -3.80 1.68 -12.18
N LYS A 83 -3.84 0.35 -12.01
CA LYS A 83 -3.07 -0.63 -12.82
C LYS A 83 -3.18 -0.41 -14.33
N GLY A 84 -4.36 -0.02 -14.83
CA GLY A 84 -4.60 0.18 -16.25
C GLY A 84 -4.33 1.60 -16.76
N LYS A 85 -4.11 2.56 -15.86
CA LYS A 85 -3.82 3.97 -16.21
C LYS A 85 -2.35 4.33 -16.06
N LEU A 86 -1.70 3.76 -15.06
CA LEU A 86 -0.29 3.96 -14.79
C LEU A 86 0.45 2.84 -15.49
N GLY A 87 1.57 3.15 -16.14
CA GLY A 87 2.41 2.14 -16.79
C GLY A 87 2.79 1.05 -15.78
N SER A 88 2.83 -0.20 -16.24
CA SER A 88 3.15 -1.37 -15.39
C SER A 88 4.52 -1.29 -14.73
N SER A 89 5.42 -0.45 -15.23
CA SER A 89 6.73 -0.17 -14.64
C SER A 89 6.67 0.69 -13.37
N VAL A 90 5.56 1.39 -13.13
CA VAL A 90 5.38 2.33 -12.01
C VAL A 90 4.39 1.80 -10.99
N PHE A 91 3.29 1.20 -11.42
CA PHE A 91 2.24 0.73 -10.51
C PHE A 91 1.78 -0.68 -10.88
N GLN A 92 1.94 -1.61 -9.96
CA GLN A 92 1.57 -3.01 -10.12
C GLN A 92 0.56 -3.41 -9.05
N VAL A 93 -0.38 -4.27 -9.43
CA VAL A 93 -1.25 -4.98 -8.50
C VAL A 93 -1.16 -6.45 -8.84
N GLN A 94 -0.78 -7.24 -7.84
CA GLN A 94 -0.68 -8.69 -7.93
C GLN A 94 -1.59 -9.33 -6.90
N ASP A 95 -2.31 -10.35 -7.34
CA ASP A 95 -3.06 -11.21 -6.44
C ASP A 95 -2.07 -12.21 -5.81
N TYR A 96 -2.21 -12.50 -4.52
CA TYR A 96 -1.34 -13.44 -3.80
C TYR A 96 -2.13 -14.33 -2.83
N GLU A 97 -1.58 -15.51 -2.56
CA GLU A 97 -1.85 -16.30 -1.35
C GLU A 97 -0.62 -16.25 -0.42
N GLU A 98 -0.78 -16.57 0.86
CA GLU A 98 0.30 -16.42 1.86
C GLU A 98 1.59 -17.15 1.49
N GLU A 99 1.47 -18.32 0.85
CA GLU A 99 2.61 -19.14 0.41
C GLU A 99 3.37 -18.55 -0.79
N ASP A 100 2.74 -17.68 -1.58
CA ASP A 100 3.33 -17.12 -2.80
C ASP A 100 4.12 -15.83 -2.56
N VAL A 101 3.96 -15.21 -1.37
CA VAL A 101 4.44 -13.84 -1.11
C VAL A 101 5.95 -13.71 -1.31
N GLU A 102 6.74 -14.68 -0.85
CA GLU A 102 8.19 -14.66 -0.98
C GLU A 102 8.60 -14.70 -2.45
N GLY A 103 8.03 -15.62 -3.23
CA GLY A 103 8.30 -15.76 -4.65
C GLY A 103 7.90 -14.52 -5.46
N ILE A 104 6.77 -13.89 -5.12
CA ILE A 104 6.33 -12.63 -5.74
C ILE A 104 7.34 -11.52 -5.49
N LEU A 105 7.80 -11.36 -4.24
CA LEU A 105 8.77 -10.33 -3.88
C LEU A 105 10.14 -10.60 -4.53
N GLU A 106 10.63 -11.83 -4.51
CA GLU A 106 11.88 -12.21 -5.18
C GLU A 106 11.84 -11.87 -6.67
N ASN A 107 10.75 -12.21 -7.36
CA ASN A 107 10.59 -11.89 -8.77
C ASN A 107 10.54 -10.38 -9.01
N TYR A 108 9.77 -9.64 -8.21
CA TYR A 108 9.65 -8.19 -8.32
C TYR A 108 11.01 -7.48 -8.14
N PHE A 109 11.74 -7.81 -7.08
CA PHE A 109 13.07 -7.25 -6.83
C PHE A 109 14.12 -7.72 -7.85
N GLY A 110 14.00 -8.96 -8.34
CA GLY A 110 14.85 -9.49 -9.40
C GLY A 110 14.67 -8.79 -10.75
N GLU A 111 13.45 -8.36 -11.09
CA GLU A 111 13.18 -7.53 -12.27
C GLU A 111 13.68 -6.10 -12.11
N LEU A 112 13.61 -5.54 -10.90
CA LEU A 112 14.13 -4.21 -10.60
C LEU A 112 15.65 -4.13 -10.77
N ALA A 113 16.40 -5.15 -10.36
CA ALA A 113 17.85 -5.20 -10.45
C ALA A 113 18.38 -5.31 -11.90
N LYS A 114 17.53 -5.65 -12.86
CA LYS A 114 17.89 -5.82 -14.28
C LYS A 114 17.75 -4.53 -15.11
N ASN A 115 17.15 -3.48 -14.54
CA ASN A 115 16.94 -2.18 -15.17
C ASN A 115 17.85 -1.12 -14.57
#